data_AF-A0A6P0RIW6-F1
#
_entry.id   AF-A0A6P0RIW6-F1
#
_cell.length_a   1.000
_cell.length_b   1.000
_cell.length_c   1.000
_cell.angle_alpha   90.00
_cell.angle_beta   90.00
_cell.angle_gamma   90.00
#
_symmetry.space_group_name_H-M   'P 1'
#
loop_
_entity.id
_entity.type
_entity.pdbx_description
1 polymer ?
#
loop_
_entity_poly.entity_id
_entity_poly.type
_entity_poly.pdbx_seq_one_letter_code
_entity_poly.pdbx_strand_id
1 'polypeptide(L)'
;MVENWQVDIKKADNLANRILPLLDDESLENWLVNSGFFRPSQLFQDVAKTLSDWFFSGEIENQEILETVFNVFTGDSINDSLVLSSELLKKMVWGLKDIARIVIDKEAALLAIVDWLESLNGIKKVEIDLENRTILSKKLYLAILFTQLYDCIKSILSHAPYYKEFFEIDHDISFFKSSDEFSRMLPSSPIISSGQFFKYTKDISSTRVPGKLDVIIFSGVGRHLLYNYHDLFTWNNIPGCNVLLMSGTSWAGTSSKYHLQIPVNIVLRPDESSINTIINESKTSFEPSRANTSQPIKVSGNPNKQEALEQIATDIGKIQSNNKTKIDNWIDRVEGDRKRALLLVGSYADSAIVAAALQREYNDKNVKIVALGRDSDNLGDDVDFIQRSDVSRFAEIENAKILVAPILAVERGHNILNAERVAAFGVVVFLARPFPVPNDPLLLIGFMNAWALDALNSEHPRYVFREERENNPSLASLGKKYRTHAKNYYDKIMGLPIQYSKLTATSELDMRSDIASTLRVMITQVVGRAVRGGVSFHLYFVDSAFAPKTAQRRISGMTDSSYDSAASSLLVAIADEAMKYKDNSVGSALYKPFDKSLIAMMGDSVDVKDTNYYHYE
;
A
#
# COMPACT_ATOMS: atom_id res chain seq x y z
N MET A 1 -6.02 -8.05 37.97
CA MET A 1 -5.48 -7.83 36.60
C MET A 1 -6.08 -8.84 35.64
N VAL A 2 -5.85 -10.15 35.80
CA VAL A 2 -6.42 -11.23 34.96
C VAL A 2 -7.94 -11.12 34.79
N GLU A 3 -8.68 -10.91 35.87
CA GLU A 3 -10.14 -10.72 35.82
C GLU A 3 -10.55 -9.51 34.97
N ASN A 4 -9.83 -8.38 35.09
CA ASN A 4 -10.09 -7.17 34.29
C ASN A 4 -9.84 -7.43 32.80
N TRP A 5 -8.83 -8.23 32.46
CA TRP A 5 -8.55 -8.57 31.06
C TRP A 5 -9.59 -9.49 30.44
N GLN A 6 -10.06 -10.50 31.19
CA GLN A 6 -11.17 -11.34 30.75
C GLN A 6 -12.47 -10.54 30.62
N VAL A 7 -12.71 -9.58 31.50
CA VAL A 7 -13.82 -8.62 31.40
C VAL A 7 -13.69 -7.78 30.13
N ASP A 8 -12.50 -7.25 29.84
CA ASP A 8 -12.26 -6.44 28.63
C ASP A 8 -12.42 -7.26 27.34
N ILE A 9 -11.96 -8.51 27.30
CA ILE A 9 -12.19 -9.43 26.16
C ILE A 9 -13.68 -9.67 25.95
N LYS A 10 -14.41 -10.05 27.01
CA LYS A 10 -15.86 -10.25 26.93
C LYS A 10 -16.59 -8.98 26.50
N LYS A 11 -16.13 -7.82 26.97
CA LYS A 11 -16.67 -6.52 26.59
C LYS A 11 -16.39 -6.22 25.12
N ALA A 12 -15.18 -6.48 24.62
CA ALA A 12 -14.83 -6.31 23.22
C ALA A 12 -15.66 -7.22 22.30
N ASP A 13 -15.82 -8.50 22.68
CA ASP A 13 -16.67 -9.46 21.95
C ASP A 13 -18.14 -9.01 21.93
N ASN A 14 -18.69 -8.59 23.08
CA ASN A 14 -20.04 -8.03 23.16
C ASN A 14 -20.21 -6.77 22.28
N LEU A 15 -19.21 -5.89 22.22
CA LEU A 15 -19.23 -4.71 21.36
C LEU A 15 -19.16 -5.09 19.88
N ALA A 16 -18.30 -6.05 19.50
CA ALA A 16 -18.20 -6.54 18.13
C ALA A 16 -19.51 -7.17 17.65
N ASN A 17 -20.14 -8.01 18.48
CA ASN A 17 -21.44 -8.63 18.22
C ASN A 17 -22.59 -7.62 18.11
N ARG A 18 -22.40 -6.39 18.59
CA ARG A 18 -23.35 -5.27 18.44
C ARG A 18 -23.05 -4.39 17.23
N ILE A 19 -21.78 -4.24 16.88
CA ILE A 19 -21.35 -3.46 15.72
C ILE A 19 -21.71 -4.18 14.43
N LEU A 20 -21.40 -5.48 14.31
CA LEU A 20 -21.55 -6.22 13.05
C LEU A 20 -22.99 -6.18 12.49
N PRO A 21 -24.07 -6.39 13.29
CA PRO A 21 -25.44 -6.31 12.76
C PRO A 21 -25.86 -4.89 12.32
N LEU A 22 -25.19 -3.83 12.79
CA LEU A 22 -25.46 -2.47 12.30
C LEU A 22 -24.95 -2.28 10.88
N LEU A 23 -23.98 -3.10 10.44
CA LEU A 23 -23.40 -3.04 9.10
C LEU A 23 -24.21 -3.80 8.05
N ASP A 24 -25.37 -4.35 8.44
CA ASP A 24 -26.42 -4.76 7.50
C ASP A 24 -27.16 -3.54 6.90
N ASP A 25 -27.06 -2.37 7.54
CA ASP A 25 -27.52 -1.10 6.98
C ASP A 25 -26.54 -0.61 5.92
N GLU A 26 -26.96 -0.65 4.65
CA GLU A 26 -26.13 -0.28 3.48
C GLU A 26 -25.53 1.13 3.61
N SER A 27 -26.20 2.06 4.29
CA SER A 27 -25.68 3.43 4.48
C SER A 27 -24.47 3.48 5.42
N LEU A 28 -24.51 2.71 6.52
CA LEU A 28 -23.42 2.61 7.48
C LEU A 28 -22.28 1.77 6.92
N GLU A 29 -22.63 0.70 6.21
CA GLU A 29 -21.69 -0.17 5.54
C GLU A 29 -20.86 0.63 4.52
N ASN A 30 -21.53 1.32 3.59
CA ASN A 30 -20.87 2.15 2.59
C ASN A 30 -20.06 3.27 3.24
N TRP A 31 -20.52 3.84 4.34
CA TRP A 31 -19.76 4.85 5.07
C TRP A 31 -18.42 4.30 5.58
N LEU A 32 -18.40 3.12 6.21
CA LEU A 32 -17.15 2.50 6.69
C LEU A 32 -16.25 2.01 5.55
N VAL A 33 -16.83 1.39 4.51
CA VAL A 33 -16.07 0.93 3.32
C VAL A 33 -15.38 2.10 2.63
N ASN A 34 -16.09 3.23 2.47
CA ASN A 34 -15.54 4.44 1.85
C ASN A 34 -14.53 5.16 2.75
N SER A 35 -14.64 5.02 4.08
CA SER A 35 -13.66 5.54 5.03
C SER A 35 -12.31 4.82 4.93
N GLY A 36 -12.29 3.58 4.41
CA GLY A 36 -11.08 2.78 4.29
C GLY A 36 -10.53 2.36 5.65
N PHE A 37 -9.41 2.96 6.06
CA PHE A 37 -8.92 2.85 7.43
C PHE A 37 -9.53 3.96 8.27
N PHE A 38 -9.94 3.67 9.49
CA PHE A 38 -10.53 4.70 10.33
C PHE A 38 -10.18 4.52 11.81
N ARG A 39 -10.30 5.63 12.53
CA ARG A 39 -10.30 5.70 13.99
C ARG A 39 -11.64 6.27 14.43
N PRO A 40 -12.02 6.12 15.71
CA PRO A 40 -13.21 6.78 16.23
C PRO A 40 -13.19 8.30 15.98
N SER A 41 -12.05 8.97 16.13
CA SER A 41 -11.93 10.41 15.84
C SER A 41 -12.20 10.78 14.39
N GLN A 42 -11.82 9.95 13.42
CA GLN A 42 -12.14 10.17 12.00
C GLN A 42 -13.65 10.05 11.75
N LEU A 43 -14.30 9.03 12.34
CA LEU A 43 -15.75 8.88 12.25
C LEU A 43 -16.46 10.10 12.84
N PHE A 44 -15.94 10.64 13.94
CA PHE A 44 -16.48 11.86 14.53
C PHE A 44 -16.18 13.12 13.72
N GLN A 45 -15.05 13.23 13.02
CA GLN A 45 -14.78 14.34 12.10
C GLN A 45 -15.78 14.34 10.94
N ASP A 46 -16.08 13.17 10.36
CA ASP A 46 -17.12 13.06 9.33
C ASP A 46 -18.50 13.47 9.84
N VAL A 47 -18.82 13.07 11.09
CA VAL A 47 -20.04 13.50 11.78
C VAL A 47 -20.02 15.01 12.04
N ALA A 48 -18.90 15.58 12.50
CA ALA A 48 -18.74 17.02 12.74
C ALA A 48 -18.94 17.84 11.47
N LYS A 49 -18.38 17.37 10.36
CA LYS A 49 -18.57 18.00 9.05
C LYS A 49 -20.03 17.96 8.63
N THR A 50 -20.68 16.79 8.73
CA THR A 50 -22.11 16.62 8.43
C THR A 50 -22.97 17.56 9.29
N LEU A 51 -22.65 17.66 10.59
CA LEU A 51 -23.30 18.58 11.52
C LEU A 51 -23.05 20.05 11.13
N SER A 52 -21.83 20.42 10.75
CA SER A 52 -21.50 21.78 10.32
C SER A 52 -22.26 22.20 9.07
N ASP A 53 -22.26 21.32 8.06
CA ASP A 53 -22.95 21.53 6.80
C ASP A 53 -24.47 21.73 7.02
N TRP A 54 -25.06 20.99 7.97
CA TRP A 54 -26.51 21.02 8.21
C TRP A 54 -26.96 22.10 9.20
N PHE A 55 -26.30 22.25 10.34
CA PHE A 55 -26.71 23.15 11.42
C PHE A 55 -26.13 24.56 11.29
N PHE A 56 -24.97 24.69 10.66
CA PHE A 56 -24.13 25.88 10.73
C PHE A 56 -23.83 26.50 9.36
N SER A 57 -24.58 26.11 8.33
CA SER A 57 -24.38 26.57 6.95
C SER A 57 -22.96 26.34 6.42
N GLY A 58 -22.24 25.35 6.96
CA GLY A 58 -20.86 25.03 6.60
C GLY A 58 -19.82 26.02 7.11
N GLU A 59 -20.12 26.85 8.12
CA GLU A 59 -19.14 27.75 8.74
C GLU A 59 -17.99 26.94 9.39
N ILE A 60 -16.76 27.17 8.91
CA ILE A 60 -15.54 26.44 9.32
C ILE A 60 -15.34 26.48 10.85
N GLU A 61 -15.61 27.62 11.48
CA GLU A 61 -15.47 27.79 12.94
C GLU A 61 -16.33 26.80 13.73
N ASN A 62 -17.55 26.50 13.27
CA ASN A 62 -18.45 25.57 13.94
C ASN A 62 -18.02 24.10 13.76
N GLN A 63 -17.45 23.76 12.60
CA GLN A 63 -16.83 22.45 12.39
C GLN A 63 -15.66 22.25 13.36
N GLU A 64 -14.76 23.23 13.48
CA GLU A 64 -13.60 23.17 14.38
C GLU A 64 -14.01 23.02 15.85
N ILE A 65 -15.11 23.66 16.26
CA ILE A 65 -15.69 23.51 17.61
C ILE A 65 -16.16 22.06 17.84
N LEU A 66 -16.92 21.49 16.91
CA LEU A 66 -17.41 20.12 17.02
C LEU A 66 -16.27 19.09 17.01
N GLU A 67 -15.28 19.28 16.13
CA GLU A 67 -14.07 18.47 16.12
C GLU A 67 -13.31 18.56 17.44
N THR A 68 -13.26 19.74 18.07
CA THR A 68 -12.66 19.91 19.39
C THR A 68 -13.39 19.11 20.47
N VAL A 69 -14.73 19.16 20.49
CA VAL A 69 -15.57 18.35 21.40
C VAL A 69 -15.30 16.85 21.22
N PHE A 70 -15.29 16.38 19.98
CA PHE A 70 -15.09 14.96 19.70
C PHE A 70 -13.65 14.49 19.99
N ASN A 71 -12.63 15.29 19.66
CA ASN A 71 -11.23 14.96 19.97
C ASN A 71 -10.99 14.82 21.48
N VAL A 72 -11.69 15.60 22.32
CA VAL A 72 -11.63 15.45 23.79
C VAL A 72 -12.37 14.19 24.23
N PHE A 73 -13.51 13.86 23.62
CA PHE A 73 -14.22 12.60 23.90
C PHE A 73 -13.38 11.36 23.55
N THR A 74 -12.67 11.35 22.41
CA THR A 74 -11.84 10.22 21.99
C THR A 74 -10.46 10.17 22.66
N GLY A 75 -10.08 11.21 23.41
CA GLY A 75 -8.75 11.30 24.03
C GLY A 75 -7.62 11.55 23.03
N ASP A 76 -7.92 12.09 21.85
CA ASP A 76 -6.93 12.47 20.82
C ASP A 76 -6.48 13.95 20.93
N SER A 77 -6.97 14.71 21.93
CA SER A 77 -6.63 16.13 22.17
C SER A 77 -5.35 16.30 23.00
N ILE A 78 -4.53 17.31 22.66
CA ILE A 78 -3.39 17.80 23.46
C ILE A 78 -3.71 19.17 24.11
N ASN A 79 -4.96 19.65 24.00
CA ASN A 79 -5.37 21.00 24.43
C ASN A 79 -6.68 20.98 25.23
N ASP A 80 -6.75 20.11 26.24
CA ASP A 80 -7.88 20.00 27.17
C ASP A 80 -8.28 21.35 27.81
N SER A 81 -7.33 22.28 27.91
CA SER A 81 -7.51 23.62 28.48
C SER A 81 -8.61 24.45 27.81
N LEU A 82 -8.84 24.29 26.50
CA LEU A 82 -9.79 25.11 25.73
C LEU A 82 -11.25 24.64 25.93
N VAL A 83 -11.46 23.33 26.09
CA VAL A 83 -12.77 22.76 26.45
C VAL A 83 -13.11 23.07 27.90
N LEU A 84 -12.12 23.11 28.78
CA LEU A 84 -12.30 23.44 30.20
C LEU A 84 -12.68 24.90 30.46
N SER A 85 -12.54 25.80 29.48
CA SER A 85 -12.93 27.22 29.61
C SER A 85 -14.35 27.56 29.15
N SER A 86 -15.06 26.67 28.43
CA SER A 86 -16.42 26.92 27.94
C SER A 86 -17.43 25.96 28.55
N GLU A 87 -18.43 26.48 29.28
CA GLU A 87 -19.50 25.66 29.85
C GLU A 87 -20.34 24.92 28.80
N LEU A 88 -20.51 25.50 27.61
CA LEU A 88 -21.20 24.85 26.50
C LEU A 88 -20.44 23.61 26.02
N LEU A 89 -19.13 23.74 25.79
CA LEU A 89 -18.29 22.62 25.33
C LEU A 89 -18.21 21.51 26.38
N LYS A 90 -18.11 21.87 27.66
CA LYS A 90 -18.21 20.90 28.76
C LYS A 90 -19.52 20.12 28.69
N LYS A 91 -20.66 20.81 28.58
CA LYS A 91 -21.98 20.18 28.50
C LYS A 91 -22.06 19.20 27.32
N MET A 92 -21.54 19.58 26.16
CA MET A 92 -21.52 18.71 24.98
C MET A 92 -20.69 17.44 25.21
N VAL A 93 -19.47 17.57 25.75
CA VAL A 93 -18.60 16.43 26.07
C VAL A 93 -19.21 15.52 27.12
N TRP A 94 -19.80 16.06 28.19
CA TRP A 94 -20.46 15.26 29.23
C TRP A 94 -21.68 14.53 28.70
N GLY A 95 -22.48 15.16 27.83
CA GLY A 95 -23.61 14.49 27.17
C GLY A 95 -23.17 13.27 26.37
N LEU A 96 -22.08 13.35 25.60
CA LEU A 96 -21.52 12.19 24.90
C LEU A 96 -21.02 11.10 25.85
N LYS A 97 -20.43 11.48 27.00
CA LYS A 97 -20.01 10.51 28.03
C LYS A 97 -21.21 9.81 28.68
N ASP A 98 -22.30 10.52 28.90
CA ASP A 98 -23.53 9.93 29.46
C ASP A 98 -24.18 8.97 28.46
N ILE A 99 -24.26 9.33 27.17
CA ILE A 99 -24.68 8.42 26.09
C ILE A 99 -23.78 7.18 26.04
N ALA A 100 -22.45 7.36 26.13
CA ALA A 100 -21.53 6.24 26.11
C ALA A 100 -21.80 5.24 27.26
N ARG A 101 -22.19 5.70 28.45
CA ARG A 101 -22.51 4.79 29.57
C ARG A 101 -23.71 3.88 29.28
N ILE A 102 -24.66 4.33 28.47
CA ILE A 102 -25.87 3.58 28.12
C ILE A 102 -25.82 2.96 26.72
N VAL A 103 -24.70 3.08 25.99
CA VAL A 103 -24.58 2.66 24.58
C VAL A 103 -24.87 1.17 24.34
N ILE A 104 -24.86 0.36 25.40
CA ILE A 104 -25.21 -1.06 25.34
C ILE A 104 -26.72 -1.24 25.09
N ASP A 105 -27.57 -0.30 25.49
CA ASP A 105 -28.98 -0.28 25.11
C ASP A 105 -29.15 0.57 23.84
N LYS A 106 -29.37 -0.10 22.71
CA LYS A 106 -29.46 0.55 21.39
C LYS A 106 -30.59 1.58 21.35
N GLU A 107 -31.76 1.26 21.90
CA GLU A 107 -32.93 2.14 21.81
C GLU A 107 -32.76 3.35 22.71
N ALA A 108 -32.34 3.13 23.96
CA ALA A 108 -32.09 4.23 24.90
C ALA A 108 -30.95 5.15 24.42
N ALA A 109 -29.88 4.58 23.86
CA ALA A 109 -28.75 5.36 23.35
C ALA A 109 -29.15 6.18 22.11
N LEU A 110 -29.91 5.63 21.17
CA LEU A 110 -30.38 6.37 20.00
C LEU A 110 -31.32 7.52 20.41
N LEU A 111 -32.20 7.31 21.39
CA LEU A 111 -33.03 8.39 21.94
C LEU A 111 -32.18 9.50 22.58
N ALA A 112 -31.22 9.13 23.43
CA ALA A 112 -30.33 10.10 24.07
C ALA A 112 -29.44 10.85 23.06
N ILE A 113 -29.05 10.22 21.95
CA ILE A 113 -28.35 10.86 20.84
C ILE A 113 -29.24 11.90 20.16
N VAL A 114 -30.50 11.56 19.89
CA VAL A 114 -31.46 12.51 19.31
C VAL A 114 -31.64 13.71 20.25
N ASP A 115 -31.82 13.49 21.55
CA ASP A 115 -31.94 14.57 22.54
C ASP A 115 -30.68 15.45 22.60
N TRP A 116 -29.50 14.82 22.49
CA TRP A 116 -28.22 15.54 22.44
C TRP A 116 -28.12 16.40 21.19
N LEU A 117 -28.48 15.87 20.01
CA LEU A 117 -28.54 16.62 18.76
C LEU A 117 -29.53 17.79 18.83
N GLU A 118 -30.71 17.58 19.44
CA GLU A 118 -31.70 18.65 19.65
C GLU A 118 -31.21 19.72 20.62
N SER A 119 -30.35 19.37 21.58
CA SER A 119 -29.72 20.36 22.46
C SER A 119 -28.74 21.29 21.71
N LEU A 120 -28.19 20.85 20.57
CA LEU A 120 -27.34 21.67 19.70
C LEU A 120 -28.17 22.66 18.86
N ASN A 121 -29.43 22.31 18.57
CA ASN A 121 -30.38 23.14 17.82
C ASN A 121 -30.72 24.47 18.50
N GLY A 122 -30.36 24.64 19.77
CA GLY A 122 -30.44 25.91 20.49
C GLY A 122 -29.54 27.03 19.94
N ILE A 123 -28.66 26.73 18.97
CA ILE A 123 -27.67 27.68 18.43
C ILE A 123 -28.15 28.38 17.14
N LYS A 124 -28.92 27.72 16.27
CA LYS A 124 -29.72 28.32 15.16
C LYS A 124 -30.81 27.30 14.77
N LYS A 125 -32.09 27.73 14.71
CA LYS A 125 -33.26 26.89 14.38
C LYS A 125 -33.21 26.39 12.93
N VAL A 126 -32.67 25.19 12.71
CA VAL A 126 -32.81 24.46 11.43
C VAL A 126 -33.58 23.18 11.71
N GLU A 127 -34.66 22.95 10.95
CA GLU A 127 -35.49 21.74 11.06
C GLU A 127 -34.86 20.65 10.19
N ILE A 128 -34.39 19.57 10.81
CA ILE A 128 -33.81 18.42 10.09
C ILE A 128 -34.94 17.47 9.73
N ASP A 129 -34.99 17.00 8.49
CA ASP A 129 -35.92 15.93 8.13
C ASP A 129 -35.63 14.64 8.94
N LEU A 130 -36.67 13.83 9.11
CA LEU A 130 -36.61 12.65 9.98
C LEU A 130 -35.58 11.60 9.49
N GLU A 131 -35.35 11.54 8.18
CA GLU A 131 -34.45 10.57 7.55
C GLU A 131 -32.98 10.90 7.85
N ASN A 132 -32.58 12.15 7.63
CA ASN A 132 -31.23 12.64 7.91
C ASN A 132 -30.90 12.56 9.40
N ARG A 133 -31.86 12.90 10.27
CA ARG A 133 -31.71 12.74 11.74
C ARG A 133 -31.46 11.28 12.12
N THR A 134 -32.17 10.35 11.48
CA THR A 134 -32.03 8.91 11.76
C THR A 134 -30.65 8.39 11.34
N ILE A 135 -30.19 8.74 10.13
CA ILE A 135 -28.87 8.34 9.63
C ILE A 135 -27.76 8.89 10.52
N LEU A 136 -27.82 10.19 10.87
CA LEU A 136 -26.83 10.83 11.72
C LEU A 136 -26.78 10.22 13.12
N SER A 137 -27.94 9.91 13.71
CA SER A 137 -28.02 9.26 15.01
C SER A 137 -27.37 7.88 14.99
N LYS A 138 -27.59 7.11 13.92
CA LYS A 138 -26.94 5.81 13.70
C LYS A 138 -25.42 5.95 13.53
N LYS A 139 -24.95 6.94 12.77
CA LYS A 139 -23.50 7.21 12.59
C LYS A 139 -22.83 7.58 13.91
N LEU A 140 -23.45 8.45 14.71
CA LEU A 140 -22.94 8.85 16.02
C LEU A 140 -22.93 7.66 16.99
N TYR A 141 -24.00 6.87 17.02
CA TYR A 141 -24.08 5.63 17.82
C TYR A 141 -22.95 4.66 17.46
N LEU A 142 -22.72 4.44 16.17
CA LEU A 142 -21.64 3.59 15.67
C LEU A 142 -20.25 4.12 16.06
N ALA A 143 -20.02 5.43 15.93
CA ALA A 143 -18.75 6.06 16.34
C ALA A 143 -18.48 5.92 17.86
N ILE A 144 -19.52 6.02 18.70
CA ILE A 144 -19.42 5.79 20.15
C ILE A 144 -19.09 4.32 20.45
N LEU A 145 -19.74 3.37 19.77
CA LEU A 145 -19.42 1.94 19.91
C LEU A 145 -17.96 1.65 19.54
N PHE A 146 -17.48 2.20 18.42
CA PHE A 146 -16.08 2.07 18.02
C PHE A 146 -15.12 2.71 19.01
N THR A 147 -15.50 3.81 19.68
CA THR A 147 -14.69 4.42 20.74
C THR A 147 -14.52 3.46 21.92
N GLN A 148 -15.62 2.82 22.35
CA GLN A 148 -15.52 1.84 23.44
C GLN A 148 -14.74 0.60 23.04
N LEU A 149 -14.95 0.10 21.82
CA LEU A 149 -14.19 -1.04 21.30
C LEU A 149 -12.70 -0.71 21.22
N TYR A 150 -12.37 0.51 20.78
CA TYR A 150 -11.03 1.03 20.74
C TYR A 150 -10.37 1.00 22.12
N ASP A 151 -11.02 1.55 23.15
CA ASP A 151 -10.51 1.56 24.52
C ASP A 151 -10.37 0.16 25.11
N CYS A 152 -11.32 -0.75 24.83
CA CYS A 152 -11.25 -2.13 25.28
C CYS A 152 -10.04 -2.84 24.66
N ILE A 153 -9.86 -2.74 23.34
CA ILE A 153 -8.71 -3.34 22.65
C ILE A 153 -7.40 -2.74 23.16
N LYS A 154 -7.34 -1.41 23.33
CA LYS A 154 -6.16 -0.74 23.90
C LYS A 154 -5.81 -1.30 25.28
N SER A 155 -6.81 -1.49 26.16
CA SER A 155 -6.63 -2.11 27.48
C SER A 155 -6.15 -3.57 27.37
N ILE A 156 -6.76 -4.36 26.48
CA ILE A 156 -6.37 -5.76 26.23
C ILE A 156 -4.90 -5.84 25.84
N LEU A 157 -4.46 -4.97 24.93
CA LEU A 157 -3.09 -4.93 24.41
C LEU A 157 -2.08 -4.43 25.43
N SER A 158 -2.41 -3.40 26.22
CA SER A 158 -1.49 -2.85 27.23
C SER A 158 -1.17 -3.86 28.33
N HIS A 159 -2.09 -4.79 28.59
CA HIS A 159 -1.91 -5.82 29.61
C HIS A 159 -1.48 -7.19 29.04
N ALA A 160 -1.50 -7.38 27.72
CA ALA A 160 -1.20 -8.66 27.09
C ALA A 160 0.17 -9.28 27.41
N PRO A 161 1.28 -8.51 27.51
CA PRO A 161 2.57 -9.08 27.89
C PRO A 161 2.54 -9.82 29.24
N TYR A 162 1.77 -9.30 30.20
CA TYR A 162 1.61 -9.90 31.53
C TYR A 162 0.81 -11.21 31.50
N TYR A 163 0.03 -11.49 30.47
CA TYR A 163 -0.82 -12.70 30.44
C TYR A 163 -0.24 -13.85 29.64
N LYS A 164 0.64 -13.57 28.65
CA LYS A 164 1.42 -14.61 27.96
C LYS A 164 2.21 -15.49 28.92
N GLU A 165 2.66 -14.91 30.03
CA GLU A 165 3.47 -15.60 31.04
C GLU A 165 2.60 -16.46 31.99
N PHE A 166 1.31 -16.15 32.12
CA PHE A 166 0.38 -16.82 33.04
C PHE A 166 -0.50 -17.88 32.38
N PHE A 167 -0.83 -17.70 31.11
CA PHE A 167 -1.60 -18.64 30.34
C PHE A 167 -0.72 -19.07 29.19
N GLU A 168 -0.43 -20.37 29.08
CA GLU A 168 0.26 -21.02 27.94
C GLU A 168 -0.60 -20.89 26.66
N ILE A 169 -0.89 -19.65 26.26
CA ILE A 169 -1.74 -19.31 25.12
C ILE A 169 -0.95 -19.68 23.88
N ASP A 170 -1.51 -20.62 23.13
CA ASP A 170 -0.98 -21.12 21.88
C ASP A 170 -0.53 -19.96 20.97
N HIS A 171 0.65 -20.09 20.38
CA HIS A 171 1.37 -19.03 19.67
C HIS A 171 0.65 -18.50 18.39
N ASP A 172 -0.54 -19.01 18.08
CA ASP A 172 -1.31 -18.72 16.87
C ASP A 172 -2.25 -17.51 16.96
N ILE A 173 -2.38 -16.87 18.13
CA ILE A 173 -2.98 -15.53 18.19
C ILE A 173 -1.95 -14.50 17.68
N SER A 174 -1.97 -14.27 16.37
CA SER A 174 -1.11 -13.36 15.61
C SER A 174 -1.05 -11.91 16.12
N PHE A 175 -2.00 -11.48 16.97
CA PHE A 175 -1.97 -10.17 17.66
C PHE A 175 -0.71 -9.96 18.51
N PHE A 176 -0.07 -11.04 18.94
CA PHE A 176 0.98 -10.99 19.94
C PHE A 176 2.37 -11.37 19.43
N LYS A 177 2.56 -11.48 18.11
CA LYS A 177 3.83 -11.95 17.51
C LYS A 177 4.98 -10.93 17.48
N SER A 178 4.87 -9.77 18.15
CA SER A 178 6.10 -9.05 18.52
C SER A 178 6.73 -9.77 19.71
N SER A 179 7.95 -10.28 19.55
CA SER A 179 8.78 -10.63 20.70
C SER A 179 8.88 -9.38 21.58
N ASP A 180 8.45 -9.49 22.84
CA ASP A 180 8.31 -8.37 23.78
C ASP A 180 9.64 -7.62 24.02
N GLU A 181 10.76 -8.25 23.67
CA GLU A 181 12.11 -7.68 23.79
C GLU A 181 12.34 -6.51 22.82
N PHE A 182 11.93 -6.63 21.56
CA PHE A 182 12.13 -5.56 20.57
C PHE A 182 11.06 -4.48 20.66
N SER A 183 9.84 -4.79 21.14
CA SER A 183 8.76 -3.79 21.26
C SER A 183 9.16 -2.61 22.16
N ARG A 184 9.91 -2.88 23.24
CA ARG A 184 10.43 -1.87 24.18
C ARG A 184 11.53 -0.98 23.59
N MET A 185 12.16 -1.45 22.52
CA MET A 185 13.23 -0.75 21.82
C MET A 185 12.72 0.06 20.64
N LEU A 186 11.48 -0.16 20.22
CA LEU A 186 10.87 0.61 19.14
C LEU A 186 10.49 2.00 19.66
N PRO A 187 10.90 3.08 18.96
CA PRO A 187 10.34 4.39 19.22
C PRO A 187 8.82 4.32 19.06
N SER A 188 8.10 4.88 20.03
CA SER A 188 6.64 4.90 20.04
C SER A 188 6.08 5.45 18.72
N SER A 189 4.91 4.96 18.33
CA SER A 189 4.19 5.48 17.16
C SER A 189 4.12 7.02 17.17
N PRO A 190 4.45 7.68 16.05
CA PRO A 190 4.46 9.14 15.96
C PRO A 190 3.06 9.76 16.06
N ILE A 191 2.01 9.00 15.75
CA ILE A 191 0.63 9.51 15.67
C ILE A 191 -0.03 9.55 17.05
N ILE A 192 0.17 8.53 17.90
CA ILE A 192 -0.50 8.38 19.21
C ILE A 192 0.11 7.27 20.09
N SER A 193 -0.32 7.20 21.36
CA SER A 193 0.14 6.22 22.36
C SER A 193 -0.17 4.74 22.06
N SER A 194 -1.21 4.39 21.31
CA SER A 194 -1.56 2.98 21.02
C SER A 194 -1.42 2.55 19.55
N GLY A 195 -1.20 3.48 18.61
CA GLY A 195 -1.07 3.19 17.18
C GLY A 195 -2.22 2.39 16.54
N GLN A 196 -3.43 2.42 17.09
CA GLN A 196 -4.52 1.53 16.69
C GLN A 196 -5.45 2.15 15.62
N PHE A 197 -5.86 1.34 14.65
CA PHE A 197 -6.81 1.69 13.57
C PHE A 197 -7.70 0.50 13.22
N PHE A 198 -8.86 0.77 12.61
CA PHE A 198 -9.79 -0.25 12.11
C PHE A 198 -9.87 -0.21 10.59
N LYS A 199 -10.21 -1.35 9.98
CA LYS A 199 -10.60 -1.46 8.57
C LYS A 199 -11.80 -2.38 8.45
N TYR A 200 -12.86 -1.93 7.80
CA TYR A 200 -13.97 -2.80 7.44
C TYR A 200 -13.89 -3.20 5.96
N THR A 201 -14.06 -4.48 5.67
CA THR A 201 -14.04 -5.03 4.31
C THR A 201 -15.18 -6.00 4.11
N LYS A 202 -15.87 -5.93 2.97
CA LYS A 202 -16.86 -6.93 2.56
C LYS A 202 -16.54 -7.41 1.16
N ASP A 203 -16.72 -8.71 0.93
CA ASP A 203 -16.59 -9.28 -0.40
C ASP A 203 -17.85 -8.95 -1.21
N ILE A 204 -17.69 -8.09 -2.22
CA ILE A 204 -18.77 -7.64 -3.09
C ILE A 204 -19.40 -8.82 -3.86
N SER A 205 -18.64 -9.91 -4.07
CA SER A 205 -19.09 -11.08 -4.82
C SER A 205 -20.01 -12.02 -4.04
N SER A 206 -20.09 -11.88 -2.71
CA SER A 206 -20.87 -12.75 -1.85
C SER A 206 -21.72 -11.96 -0.87
N THR A 207 -22.99 -11.76 -1.22
CA THR A 207 -24.00 -11.16 -0.32
C THR A 207 -24.29 -12.02 0.92
N ARG A 208 -23.77 -13.25 0.99
CA ARG A 208 -23.98 -14.20 2.08
C ARG A 208 -22.83 -14.27 3.09
N VAL A 209 -21.69 -13.64 2.82
CA VAL A 209 -20.53 -13.66 3.73
C VAL A 209 -20.54 -12.37 4.57
N PRO A 210 -20.54 -12.48 5.91
CA PRO A 210 -20.46 -11.30 6.77
C PRO A 210 -19.17 -10.52 6.51
N GLY A 211 -19.24 -9.19 6.59
CA GLY A 211 -18.06 -8.35 6.45
C GLY A 211 -17.04 -8.62 7.55
N LYS A 212 -15.78 -8.32 7.25
CA LYS A 212 -14.63 -8.52 8.13
C LYS A 212 -14.16 -7.17 8.68
N LEU A 213 -14.01 -7.08 10.01
CA LEU A 213 -13.41 -5.95 10.70
C LEU A 213 -11.99 -6.30 11.14
N ASP A 214 -11.00 -5.66 10.53
CA ASP A 214 -9.59 -5.79 10.87
C ASP A 214 -9.16 -4.71 11.85
N VAL A 215 -8.33 -5.10 12.82
CA VAL A 215 -7.68 -4.19 13.79
C VAL A 215 -6.19 -4.15 13.48
N ILE A 216 -5.65 -2.96 13.28
CA ILE A 216 -4.24 -2.74 12.93
C ILE A 216 -3.57 -1.96 14.04
N ILE A 217 -2.38 -2.40 14.45
CA ILE A 217 -1.61 -1.80 15.53
C ILE A 217 -0.23 -1.40 14.98
N PHE A 218 -0.05 -0.11 14.78
CA PHE A 218 1.25 0.48 14.45
C PHE A 218 2.05 0.74 15.74
N SER A 219 2.81 -0.28 16.17
CA SER A 219 3.51 -0.25 17.46
C SER A 219 4.59 0.84 17.55
N GLY A 220 5.25 1.17 16.45
CA GLY A 220 6.36 2.12 16.46
C GLY A 220 7.13 2.18 15.16
N VAL A 221 8.14 3.04 15.13
CA VAL A 221 8.96 3.30 13.93
C VAL A 221 10.05 2.23 13.81
N GLY A 222 9.71 1.08 13.24
CA GLY A 222 10.62 -0.07 13.07
C GLY A 222 11.91 0.26 12.33
N ARG A 223 11.85 1.21 11.39
CA ARG A 223 13.01 1.62 10.60
C ARG A 223 14.11 2.30 11.44
N HIS A 224 13.73 2.95 12.54
CA HIS A 224 14.69 3.53 13.48
C HIS A 224 15.55 2.46 14.16
N LEU A 225 14.96 1.31 14.51
CA LEU A 225 15.68 0.21 15.12
C LEU A 225 16.75 -0.34 14.18
N LEU A 226 16.45 -0.46 12.88
CA LEU A 226 17.41 -0.91 11.87
C LEU A 226 18.61 0.03 11.76
N TYR A 227 18.39 1.35 11.80
CA TYR A 227 19.46 2.35 11.63
C TYR A 227 20.33 2.49 12.87
N ASN A 228 19.73 2.38 14.05
CA ASN A 228 20.38 2.65 15.33
C ASN A 228 20.66 1.35 16.11
N TYR A 229 20.68 0.20 15.42
CA TYR A 229 20.92 -1.10 16.07
C TYR A 229 22.30 -1.16 16.72
N HIS A 230 23.27 -0.41 16.17
CA HIS A 230 24.62 -0.25 16.72
C HIS A 230 24.69 0.62 17.99
N ASP A 231 23.64 1.39 18.29
CA ASP A 231 23.60 2.33 19.41
C ASP A 231 22.64 1.92 20.53
N LEU A 232 21.96 0.78 20.37
CA LEU A 232 20.78 0.38 21.15
C LEU A 232 20.97 0.38 22.69
N PHE A 233 22.19 0.09 23.16
CA PHE A 233 22.51 -0.02 24.60
C PHE A 233 23.54 1.00 25.09
N THR A 234 23.90 1.97 24.25
CA THR A 234 24.91 2.98 24.56
C THR A 234 24.54 3.82 25.78
N TRP A 235 23.25 4.04 26.03
CA TRP A 235 22.72 4.73 27.21
C TRP A 235 23.06 4.04 28.55
N ASN A 236 23.33 2.73 28.53
CA ASN A 236 23.79 1.95 29.69
C ASN A 236 25.31 1.76 29.71
N ASN A 237 26.06 2.50 28.88
CA ASN A 237 27.49 2.30 28.65
C ASN A 237 27.84 0.87 28.16
N ILE A 238 26.88 0.18 27.56
CA ILE A 238 27.11 -1.11 26.91
C ILE A 238 27.41 -0.80 25.44
N PRO A 239 28.59 -1.21 24.91
CA PRO A 239 28.89 -1.01 23.50
C PRO A 239 27.86 -1.78 22.67
N GLY A 240 27.25 -1.11 21.70
CA GLY A 240 26.30 -1.78 20.81
C GLY A 240 27.00 -2.67 19.78
N CYS A 241 26.20 -3.33 18.95
CA CYS A 241 26.73 -4.30 18.00
C CYS A 241 27.38 -3.64 16.77
N ASN A 242 28.34 -4.34 16.16
CA ASN A 242 28.87 -3.93 14.86
C ASN A 242 27.83 -4.26 13.78
N VAL A 243 27.38 -3.25 13.03
CA VAL A 243 26.33 -3.39 12.02
C VAL A 243 26.89 -3.12 10.63
N LEU A 244 26.70 -4.07 9.72
CA LEU A 244 26.88 -3.89 8.28
C LEU A 244 25.51 -3.96 7.60
N LEU A 245 25.03 -2.83 7.07
CA LEU A 245 23.78 -2.78 6.33
C LEU A 245 24.06 -2.87 4.82
N MET A 246 23.59 -3.95 4.19
CA MET A 246 23.73 -4.18 2.76
C MET A 246 22.36 -4.17 2.07
N SER A 247 22.30 -3.56 0.89
CA SER A 247 21.11 -3.65 0.05
C SER A 247 21.48 -3.52 -1.42
N GLY A 248 20.78 -4.25 -2.28
CA GLY A 248 20.90 -4.13 -3.72
C GLY A 248 20.02 -3.05 -4.35
N THR A 249 19.05 -2.48 -3.61
CA THR A 249 18.05 -1.56 -4.18
C THR A 249 17.55 -0.50 -3.19
N SER A 250 18.29 -0.20 -2.12
CA SER A 250 17.79 0.67 -1.04
C SER A 250 18.25 2.12 -1.09
N TRP A 251 18.67 2.61 -2.24
CA TRP A 251 18.87 4.02 -2.50
C TRP A 251 17.85 4.50 -3.55
N ALA A 252 16.58 4.47 -3.16
CA ALA A 252 15.44 4.65 -4.07
C ALA A 252 14.76 6.02 -3.93
N GLY A 253 15.51 7.07 -3.62
CA GLY A 253 14.99 8.44 -3.59
C GLY A 253 13.75 8.62 -2.73
N THR A 254 12.62 8.91 -3.38
CA THR A 254 11.34 9.21 -2.73
C THR A 254 10.55 7.98 -2.26
N SER A 255 11.02 6.75 -2.50
CA SER A 255 10.29 5.53 -2.10
C SER A 255 10.24 5.38 -0.57
N SER A 256 9.07 5.62 0.03
CA SER A 256 8.86 5.37 1.46
C SER A 256 9.04 3.91 1.84
N LYS A 257 8.84 2.97 0.90
CA LYS A 257 8.99 1.53 1.15
C LYS A 257 10.45 1.07 1.15
N TYR A 258 11.26 1.52 0.19
CA TYR A 258 12.59 0.94 -0.06
C TYR A 258 13.77 1.86 0.21
N HIS A 259 13.61 3.18 0.14
CA HIS A 259 14.71 4.10 0.37
C HIS A 259 15.15 4.08 1.83
N LEU A 260 16.45 3.87 2.06
CA LEU A 260 17.05 4.04 3.38
C LEU A 260 17.57 5.48 3.49
N GLN A 261 17.08 6.19 4.50
CA GLN A 261 17.39 7.60 4.78
C GLN A 261 18.72 7.73 5.53
N ILE A 262 19.74 6.99 5.08
CA ILE A 262 21.10 7.04 5.59
C ILE A 262 22.07 7.18 4.41
N PRO A 263 23.23 7.84 4.59
CA PRO A 263 24.24 7.92 3.55
C PRO A 263 24.77 6.55 3.15
N VAL A 264 25.07 6.37 1.86
CA VAL A 264 25.74 5.17 1.35
C VAL A 264 27.25 5.35 1.43
N ASN A 265 27.94 4.48 2.17
CA ASN A 265 29.39 4.56 2.35
C ASN A 265 30.18 3.82 1.26
N ILE A 266 29.67 2.66 0.82
CA ILE A 266 30.37 1.75 -0.10
C ILE A 266 29.36 1.24 -1.14
N VAL A 267 29.80 1.20 -2.40
CA VAL A 267 29.04 0.58 -3.51
C VAL A 267 29.84 -0.60 -4.05
N LEU A 268 29.26 -1.79 -4.01
CA LEU A 268 29.80 -2.97 -4.67
C LEU A 268 29.36 -2.98 -6.13
N ARG A 269 30.33 -3.11 -7.05
CA ARG A 269 30.07 -3.12 -8.49
C ARG A 269 30.39 -4.50 -9.08
N PRO A 270 29.54 -5.04 -9.96
CA PRO A 270 29.90 -6.21 -10.76
C PRO A 270 31.01 -5.89 -11.77
N ASP A 271 31.49 -6.92 -12.47
CA ASP A 271 32.44 -6.75 -13.56
C ASP A 271 31.86 -5.89 -14.70
N GLU A 272 32.70 -5.07 -15.33
CA GLU A 272 32.26 -4.14 -16.37
C GLU A 272 31.71 -4.84 -17.61
N SER A 273 32.25 -6.01 -17.97
CA SER A 273 31.76 -6.81 -19.11
C SER A 273 30.30 -7.21 -18.95
N SER A 274 29.93 -7.80 -17.80
CA SER A 274 28.56 -8.20 -17.49
C SER A 274 27.62 -7.00 -17.51
N ILE A 275 28.03 -5.87 -16.92
CA ILE A 275 27.23 -4.65 -16.92
C ILE A 275 27.00 -4.16 -18.35
N ASN A 276 28.04 -4.13 -19.17
CA ASN A 276 27.95 -3.66 -20.55
C ASN A 276 27.04 -4.55 -21.41
N THR A 277 27.10 -5.87 -21.25
CA THR A 277 26.16 -6.80 -21.89
C THR A 277 24.72 -6.46 -21.51
N ILE A 278 24.43 -6.34 -20.20
CA ILE A 278 23.07 -6.02 -19.75
C ILE A 278 22.61 -4.67 -20.33
N ILE A 279 23.44 -3.64 -20.25
CA ILE A 279 23.11 -2.28 -20.66
C ILE A 279 22.86 -2.18 -22.18
N ASN A 280 23.63 -2.88 -23.01
CA ASN A 280 23.61 -2.70 -24.45
C ASN A 280 22.65 -3.65 -25.18
N GLU A 281 22.40 -4.83 -24.60
CA GLU A 281 21.58 -5.85 -25.25
C GLU A 281 20.17 -5.95 -24.67
N SER A 282 19.94 -5.44 -23.45
CA SER A 282 18.59 -5.49 -22.86
C SER A 282 17.65 -4.50 -23.50
N LYS A 283 16.39 -4.89 -23.64
CA LYS A 283 15.34 -4.09 -24.28
C LYS A 283 14.11 -4.00 -23.41
N THR A 284 13.44 -2.85 -23.44
CA THR A 284 12.15 -2.64 -22.77
C THR A 284 11.15 -2.09 -23.78
N SER A 285 9.91 -2.57 -23.76
CA SER A 285 8.89 -2.18 -24.73
C SER A 285 7.50 -2.12 -24.11
N PHE A 286 6.72 -1.11 -24.51
CA PHE A 286 5.30 -1.02 -24.22
C PHE A 286 4.48 -1.51 -25.41
N GLU A 287 3.89 -2.70 -25.28
CA GLU A 287 3.12 -3.38 -26.32
C GLU A 287 1.71 -3.73 -25.83
N PRO A 288 0.82 -2.74 -25.67
CA PRO A 288 -0.52 -2.95 -25.11
C PRO A 288 -1.33 -3.92 -25.97
N SER A 289 -2.04 -4.84 -25.30
CA SER A 289 -2.88 -5.84 -25.95
C SER A 289 -4.15 -5.23 -26.54
N ARG A 290 -4.64 -5.85 -27.63
CA ARG A 290 -5.77 -5.35 -28.45
C ARG A 290 -6.95 -6.32 -28.55
N ALA A 291 -6.88 -7.53 -27.96
CA ALA A 291 -7.73 -8.71 -28.20
C ALA A 291 -9.03 -8.47 -28.99
N ASN A 292 -8.93 -8.38 -30.32
CA ASN A 292 -10.04 -8.14 -31.27
C ASN A 292 -11.01 -6.96 -30.94
N THR A 293 -10.66 -6.08 -30.00
CA THR A 293 -11.48 -4.94 -29.59
C THR A 293 -10.96 -3.65 -30.21
N SER A 294 -11.84 -2.66 -30.35
CA SER A 294 -11.47 -1.29 -30.77
C SER A 294 -10.82 -0.47 -29.65
N GLN A 295 -10.62 -1.06 -28.47
CA GLN A 295 -10.13 -0.40 -27.27
C GLN A 295 -9.00 -1.21 -26.62
N PRO A 296 -7.97 -0.55 -26.08
CA PRO A 296 -6.89 -1.23 -25.38
C PRO A 296 -7.41 -1.98 -24.15
N ILE A 297 -6.87 -3.17 -23.90
CA ILE A 297 -7.26 -3.96 -22.73
C ILE A 297 -6.61 -3.37 -21.48
N LYS A 298 -7.43 -3.10 -20.48
CA LYS A 298 -7.01 -2.59 -19.18
C LYS A 298 -7.25 -3.65 -18.13
N VAL A 299 -6.18 -4.15 -17.50
CA VAL A 299 -6.26 -5.08 -16.37
C VAL A 299 -6.31 -4.31 -15.06
N SER A 300 -5.35 -3.41 -14.84
CA SER A 300 -5.22 -2.72 -13.57
C SER A 300 -6.30 -1.67 -13.37
N GLY A 301 -7.06 -1.81 -12.29
CA GLY A 301 -8.20 -0.94 -11.99
C GLY A 301 -9.44 -1.27 -12.82
N ASN A 302 -9.50 -2.46 -13.42
CA ASN A 302 -10.71 -3.03 -14.02
C ASN A 302 -11.39 -3.95 -12.99
N PRO A 303 -12.70 -3.80 -12.71
CA PRO A 303 -13.43 -4.72 -11.83
C PRO A 303 -13.43 -6.16 -12.36
N ASN A 304 -13.44 -6.35 -13.69
CA ASN A 304 -13.40 -7.66 -14.35
C ASN A 304 -11.95 -8.03 -14.73
N LYS A 305 -11.01 -7.86 -13.79
CA LYS A 305 -9.57 -8.04 -14.07
C LYS A 305 -9.22 -9.43 -14.62
N GLN A 306 -9.94 -10.49 -14.22
CA GLN A 306 -9.67 -11.87 -14.64
C GLN A 306 -10.02 -12.08 -16.10
N GLU A 307 -11.19 -11.59 -16.53
CA GLU A 307 -11.59 -11.60 -17.94
C GLU A 307 -10.58 -10.81 -18.81
N ALA A 308 -10.14 -9.64 -18.34
CA ALA A 308 -9.12 -8.86 -19.04
C ALA A 308 -7.77 -9.61 -19.14
N LEU A 309 -7.37 -10.34 -18.11
CA LEU A 309 -6.17 -11.18 -18.14
C LEU A 309 -6.30 -12.35 -19.11
N GLU A 310 -7.45 -13.02 -19.16
CA GLU A 310 -7.74 -14.07 -20.13
C GLU A 310 -7.66 -13.54 -21.57
N GLN A 311 -8.25 -12.36 -21.83
CA GLN A 311 -8.18 -11.74 -23.16
C GLN A 311 -6.74 -11.41 -23.57
N ILE A 312 -5.91 -10.88 -22.64
CA ILE A 312 -4.48 -10.64 -22.91
C ILE A 312 -3.75 -11.96 -23.17
N ALA A 313 -3.98 -12.98 -22.34
CA ALA A 313 -3.41 -14.31 -22.52
C ALA A 313 -3.74 -14.88 -23.90
N THR A 314 -5.01 -14.81 -24.31
CA THR A 314 -5.44 -15.25 -25.64
C THR A 314 -4.77 -14.44 -26.75
N ASP A 315 -4.70 -13.10 -26.63
CA ASP A 315 -4.07 -12.24 -27.64
C ASP A 315 -2.58 -12.54 -27.85
N ILE A 316 -1.83 -12.77 -26.76
CA ILE A 316 -0.40 -13.05 -26.87
C ILE A 316 -0.11 -14.50 -27.27
N GLY A 317 -1.00 -15.45 -26.92
CA GLY A 317 -0.92 -16.87 -27.25
C GLY A 317 -1.48 -17.25 -28.62
N LYS A 318 -2.25 -16.37 -29.27
CA LYS A 318 -2.83 -16.64 -30.59
C LYS A 318 -1.77 -16.67 -31.69
N ILE A 319 -1.86 -17.68 -32.56
CA ILE A 319 -1.00 -17.81 -33.73
C ILE A 319 -1.26 -16.68 -34.74
N GLN A 320 -0.18 -16.04 -35.17
CA GLN A 320 -0.17 -14.97 -36.15
C GLN A 320 0.14 -15.51 -37.56
N SER A 321 0.12 -14.63 -38.56
CA SER A 321 0.37 -14.98 -39.97
C SER A 321 1.74 -15.63 -40.23
N ASN A 322 2.72 -15.40 -39.34
CA ASN A 322 4.05 -16.04 -39.40
C ASN A 322 4.09 -17.43 -38.73
N ASN A 323 2.93 -18.02 -38.42
CA ASN A 323 2.78 -19.30 -37.72
C ASN A 323 3.45 -19.34 -36.34
N LYS A 324 3.60 -18.18 -35.69
CA LYS A 324 4.11 -18.02 -34.32
C LYS A 324 3.14 -17.20 -33.48
N THR A 325 3.15 -17.42 -32.18
CA THR A 325 2.42 -16.58 -31.24
C THR A 325 3.16 -15.25 -31.00
N LYS A 326 2.49 -14.24 -30.44
CA LYS A 326 3.17 -12.97 -30.10
C LYS A 326 4.27 -13.21 -29.06
N ILE A 327 4.00 -14.06 -28.07
CA ILE A 327 4.97 -14.41 -27.03
C ILE A 327 6.15 -15.24 -27.58
N ASP A 328 5.94 -16.10 -28.59
CA ASP A 328 7.05 -16.77 -29.27
C ASP A 328 7.95 -15.76 -30.00
N ASN A 329 7.38 -14.75 -30.65
CA ASN A 329 8.16 -13.69 -31.30
C ASN A 329 9.00 -12.88 -30.29
N TRP A 330 8.57 -12.79 -29.03
CA TRP A 330 9.37 -12.17 -27.97
C TRP A 330 10.46 -13.12 -27.48
N ILE A 331 10.13 -14.39 -27.24
CA ILE A 331 11.06 -15.43 -26.78
C ILE A 331 12.16 -15.70 -27.81
N ASP A 332 11.87 -15.62 -29.10
CA ASP A 332 12.86 -15.85 -30.15
C ASP A 332 13.91 -14.74 -30.26
N ARG A 333 13.72 -13.60 -29.57
CA ARG A 333 14.71 -12.52 -29.51
C ARG A 333 15.82 -12.75 -28.49
N VAL A 334 15.69 -13.79 -27.65
CA VAL A 334 16.73 -14.20 -26.70
C VAL A 334 17.32 -15.55 -27.12
N GLU A 335 18.54 -15.82 -26.70
CA GLU A 335 19.31 -16.98 -27.18
C GLU A 335 19.47 -18.08 -26.12
N GLY A 336 19.91 -19.26 -26.61
CA GLY A 336 20.26 -20.41 -25.78
C GLY A 336 19.09 -20.98 -24.98
N ASP A 337 19.43 -21.59 -23.83
CA ASP A 337 18.46 -22.18 -22.90
C ASP A 337 17.63 -21.11 -22.14
N ARG A 338 17.80 -19.82 -22.48
CA ARG A 338 17.05 -18.70 -21.90
C ARG A 338 15.81 -18.32 -22.69
N LYS A 339 15.47 -19.09 -23.74
CA LYS A 339 14.25 -18.99 -24.54
C LYS A 339 12.99 -19.37 -23.74
N ARG A 340 12.80 -18.71 -22.61
CA ARG A 340 11.72 -18.87 -21.64
C ARG A 340 11.21 -17.50 -21.21
N ALA A 341 9.93 -17.41 -20.90
CA ALA A 341 9.28 -16.18 -20.45
C ALA A 341 8.73 -16.29 -19.02
N LEU A 342 8.85 -15.19 -18.28
CA LEU A 342 8.21 -14.98 -16.99
C LEU A 342 7.06 -13.97 -17.15
N LEU A 343 5.83 -14.42 -16.93
CA LEU A 343 4.62 -13.59 -16.99
C LEU A 343 4.18 -13.22 -15.59
N LEU A 344 4.00 -11.94 -15.35
CA LEU A 344 3.79 -11.38 -14.03
C LEU A 344 2.36 -10.86 -13.86
N VAL A 345 1.67 -11.41 -12.86
CA VAL A 345 0.27 -11.10 -12.52
C VAL A 345 0.12 -10.64 -11.06
N GLY A 346 -1.09 -10.28 -10.65
CA GLY A 346 -1.37 -9.75 -9.32
C GLY A 346 -1.54 -10.81 -8.22
N SER A 347 -1.90 -12.05 -8.55
CA SER A 347 -2.21 -13.10 -7.56
C SER A 347 -2.02 -14.52 -8.08
N TYR A 348 -2.03 -15.50 -7.17
CA TYR A 348 -1.92 -16.93 -7.52
C TYR A 348 -3.12 -17.39 -8.38
N ALA A 349 -4.33 -16.94 -8.03
CA ALA A 349 -5.53 -17.21 -8.83
C ALA A 349 -5.41 -16.64 -10.25
N ASP A 350 -4.90 -15.40 -10.38
CA ASP A 350 -4.64 -14.80 -11.69
C ASP A 350 -3.58 -15.60 -12.49
N SER A 351 -2.65 -16.29 -11.80
CA SER A 351 -1.59 -17.08 -12.44
C SER A 351 -2.15 -18.33 -13.11
N ALA A 352 -3.04 -19.04 -12.41
CA ALA A 352 -3.73 -20.22 -12.94
C ALA A 352 -4.60 -19.87 -14.15
N ILE A 353 -5.36 -18.77 -14.07
CA ILE A 353 -6.23 -18.30 -15.15
C ILE A 353 -5.44 -18.01 -16.42
N VAL A 354 -4.35 -17.25 -16.31
CA VAL A 354 -3.51 -16.88 -17.45
C VAL A 354 -2.79 -18.11 -18.03
N ALA A 355 -2.28 -19.01 -17.19
CA ALA A 355 -1.61 -20.22 -17.66
C ALA A 355 -2.58 -21.12 -18.44
N ALA A 356 -3.78 -21.36 -17.89
CA ALA A 356 -4.83 -22.14 -18.57
C ALA A 356 -5.25 -21.50 -19.89
N ALA A 357 -5.47 -20.18 -19.92
CA ALA A 357 -5.85 -19.46 -21.13
C ALA A 357 -4.76 -19.55 -22.21
N LEU A 358 -3.50 -19.36 -21.86
CA LEU A 358 -2.38 -19.49 -22.79
C LEU A 358 -2.21 -20.92 -23.30
N GLN A 359 -2.32 -21.93 -22.42
CA GLN A 359 -2.13 -23.32 -22.80
C GLN A 359 -3.18 -23.77 -23.83
N ARG A 360 -4.41 -23.23 -23.77
CA ARG A 360 -5.46 -23.49 -24.77
C ARG A 360 -5.13 -22.94 -26.16
N GLU A 361 -4.41 -21.83 -26.25
CA GLU A 361 -4.05 -21.22 -27.54
C GLU A 361 -2.82 -21.83 -28.19
N TYR A 362 -1.94 -22.47 -27.40
CA TYR A 362 -0.75 -23.13 -27.91
C TYR A 362 -1.12 -24.44 -28.64
N ASN A 363 -0.86 -24.49 -29.95
CA ASN A 363 -1.07 -25.70 -30.75
C ASN A 363 -0.09 -26.83 -30.40
N ASP A 364 1.12 -26.50 -29.96
CA ASP A 364 2.13 -27.50 -29.57
C ASP A 364 1.90 -27.96 -28.14
N LYS A 365 1.31 -29.15 -27.98
CA LYS A 365 1.05 -29.78 -26.69
C LYS A 365 2.30 -30.15 -25.91
N ASN A 366 3.49 -30.13 -26.53
CA ASN A 366 4.73 -30.40 -25.82
C ASN A 366 5.18 -29.17 -25.03
N VAL A 367 4.77 -27.95 -25.40
CA VAL A 367 5.11 -26.73 -24.67
C VAL A 367 4.31 -26.67 -23.37
N LYS A 368 5.01 -26.58 -22.24
CA LYS A 368 4.40 -26.41 -20.92
C LYS A 368 4.38 -24.95 -20.48
N ILE A 369 3.18 -24.51 -20.08
CA ILE A 369 2.91 -23.21 -19.47
C ILE A 369 2.52 -23.45 -18.02
N VAL A 370 3.40 -23.07 -17.11
CA VAL A 370 3.30 -23.44 -15.70
C VAL A 370 2.78 -22.26 -14.88
N ALA A 371 1.76 -22.49 -14.06
CA ALA A 371 1.31 -21.54 -13.05
C ALA A 371 2.09 -21.72 -11.74
N LEU A 372 2.47 -20.63 -11.09
CA LEU A 372 2.95 -20.67 -9.72
C LEU A 372 1.77 -20.77 -8.75
N GLY A 373 1.76 -21.79 -7.88
CA GLY A 373 0.78 -22.00 -6.81
C GLY A 373 1.39 -21.79 -5.42
N ARG A 374 0.55 -21.59 -4.40
CA ARG A 374 0.98 -21.72 -2.99
C ARG A 374 1.23 -23.18 -2.68
N ASP A 375 2.02 -23.45 -1.64
CA ASP A 375 2.30 -24.83 -1.22
C ASP A 375 1.03 -25.57 -0.74
N SER A 376 0.01 -24.82 -0.31
CA SER A 376 -1.31 -25.33 0.07
C SER A 376 -2.28 -25.52 -1.09
N ASP A 377 -1.96 -25.00 -2.28
CA ASP A 377 -2.90 -25.00 -3.39
C ASP A 377 -2.95 -26.38 -4.06
N ASN A 378 -4.16 -26.80 -4.44
CA ASN A 378 -4.39 -27.93 -5.33
C ASN A 378 -5.18 -27.40 -6.54
N LEU A 379 -4.47 -27.03 -7.60
CA LEU A 379 -5.05 -26.34 -8.76
C LEU A 379 -5.75 -27.29 -9.76
N GLY A 380 -5.87 -28.58 -9.42
CA GLY A 380 -6.44 -29.61 -10.29
C GLY A 380 -5.48 -30.06 -11.40
N ASP A 381 -5.88 -31.08 -12.16
CA ASP A 381 -5.03 -31.71 -13.19
C ASP A 381 -4.97 -30.92 -14.51
N ASP A 382 -5.86 -29.93 -14.70
CA ASP A 382 -6.01 -29.19 -15.97
C ASP A 382 -5.00 -28.07 -16.16
N VAL A 383 -4.20 -27.74 -15.13
CA VAL A 383 -3.20 -26.66 -15.16
C VAL A 383 -1.86 -27.20 -14.67
N ASP A 384 -0.84 -27.19 -15.53
CA ASP A 384 0.53 -27.43 -15.09
C ASP A 384 0.89 -26.39 -14.03
N PHE A 385 1.23 -26.82 -12.82
CA PHE A 385 1.60 -25.92 -11.74
C PHE A 385 2.87 -26.36 -11.02
N ILE A 386 3.56 -25.37 -10.46
CA ILE A 386 4.71 -25.56 -9.59
C ILE A 386 4.44 -24.87 -8.26
N GLN A 387 4.77 -25.54 -7.16
CA GLN A 387 4.66 -24.94 -5.84
C GLN A 387 5.70 -23.85 -5.65
N ARG A 388 5.36 -22.85 -4.83
CA ARG A 388 6.27 -21.73 -4.54
C ARG A 388 7.61 -22.20 -4.00
N SER A 389 7.60 -23.17 -3.08
CA SER A 389 8.81 -23.76 -2.51
C SER A 389 9.74 -24.38 -3.56
N ASP A 390 9.18 -24.93 -4.64
CA ASP A 390 9.92 -25.62 -5.70
C ASP A 390 10.27 -24.73 -6.91
N VAL A 391 9.87 -23.47 -6.93
CA VAL A 391 9.99 -22.61 -8.12
C VAL A 391 11.41 -22.48 -8.70
N SER A 392 12.45 -22.65 -7.88
CA SER A 392 13.84 -22.67 -8.34
C SER A 392 14.13 -23.79 -9.36
N ARG A 393 13.33 -24.86 -9.33
CA ARG A 393 13.45 -26.04 -10.20
C ARG A 393 12.69 -25.89 -11.52
N PHE A 394 12.05 -24.74 -11.78
CA PHE A 394 11.29 -24.52 -13.01
C PHE A 394 12.09 -24.86 -14.29
N ALA A 395 13.37 -24.50 -14.34
CA ALA A 395 14.23 -24.77 -15.50
C ALA A 395 14.54 -26.27 -15.70
N GLU A 396 14.32 -27.11 -14.67
CA GLU A 396 14.48 -28.58 -14.75
C GLU A 396 13.23 -29.25 -15.36
N ILE A 397 12.10 -28.54 -15.44
CA ILE A 397 10.86 -29.09 -16.00
C ILE A 397 11.03 -29.21 -17.52
N GLU A 398 10.93 -30.45 -18.00
CA GLU A 398 11.01 -30.76 -19.42
C GLU A 398 9.94 -29.99 -20.21
N ASN A 399 10.39 -29.33 -21.28
CA ASN A 399 9.57 -28.50 -22.18
C ASN A 399 8.84 -27.31 -21.50
N ALA A 400 9.20 -26.92 -20.28
CA ALA A 400 8.70 -25.70 -19.67
C ALA A 400 9.25 -24.45 -20.35
N LYS A 401 8.34 -23.66 -20.93
CA LYS A 401 8.67 -22.46 -21.70
C LYS A 401 8.23 -21.18 -21.02
N ILE A 402 7.10 -21.20 -20.32
CA ILE A 402 6.48 -20.02 -19.72
C ILE A 402 6.15 -20.32 -18.26
N LEU A 403 6.57 -19.43 -17.36
CA LEU A 403 6.12 -19.40 -15.96
C LEU A 403 5.20 -18.20 -15.77
N VAL A 404 4.01 -18.42 -15.24
CA VAL A 404 3.09 -17.36 -14.82
C VAL A 404 3.11 -17.27 -13.31
N ALA A 405 3.44 -16.10 -12.76
CA ALA A 405 3.62 -15.94 -11.32
C ALA A 405 3.13 -14.58 -10.79
N PRO A 406 2.69 -14.51 -9.52
CA PRO A 406 2.44 -13.24 -8.86
C PRO A 406 3.74 -12.44 -8.72
N ILE A 407 3.70 -11.14 -8.98
CA ILE A 407 4.89 -10.27 -8.95
C ILE A 407 5.67 -10.43 -7.62
N LEU A 408 4.96 -10.33 -6.50
CA LEU A 408 5.55 -10.42 -5.15
C LEU A 408 6.13 -11.81 -4.81
N ALA A 409 5.73 -12.87 -5.51
CA ALA A 409 6.25 -14.22 -5.28
C ALA A 409 7.66 -14.40 -5.87
N VAL A 410 7.99 -13.65 -6.92
CA VAL A 410 9.26 -13.76 -7.65
C VAL A 410 10.29 -12.70 -7.22
N GLU A 411 9.84 -11.60 -6.60
CA GLU A 411 10.72 -10.54 -6.09
C GLU A 411 11.78 -11.05 -5.08
N ARG A 412 11.42 -12.00 -4.21
CA ARG A 412 12.29 -12.47 -3.11
C ARG A 412 12.25 -13.99 -2.94
N GLY A 413 13.43 -14.59 -2.73
CA GLY A 413 13.56 -15.95 -2.16
C GLY A 413 14.04 -17.04 -3.10
N HIS A 414 13.95 -16.88 -4.43
CA HIS A 414 14.29 -17.97 -5.36
C HIS A 414 15.29 -17.57 -6.47
N ASN A 415 16.29 -18.43 -6.65
CA ASN A 415 17.21 -18.39 -7.79
C ASN A 415 16.70 -19.35 -8.86
N ILE A 416 16.05 -18.84 -9.91
CA ILE A 416 15.60 -19.66 -11.05
C ILE A 416 16.67 -19.55 -12.13
N LEU A 417 17.57 -20.53 -12.16
CA LEU A 417 18.75 -20.56 -13.02
C LEU A 417 18.66 -21.73 -14.00
N ASN A 418 19.28 -21.58 -15.16
CA ASN A 418 19.45 -22.68 -16.11
C ASN A 418 20.66 -23.56 -15.74
N ALA A 419 20.95 -24.57 -16.56
CA ALA A 419 22.10 -25.46 -16.37
C ALA A 419 23.46 -24.75 -16.36
N GLU A 420 23.57 -23.61 -17.04
CA GLU A 420 24.78 -22.75 -17.08
C GLU A 420 24.91 -21.84 -15.85
N ARG A 421 23.98 -21.93 -14.88
CA ARG A 421 23.90 -21.10 -13.67
C ARG A 421 23.68 -19.61 -13.97
N VAL A 422 23.15 -19.27 -15.13
CA VAL A 422 22.65 -17.93 -15.45
C VAL A 422 21.12 -17.90 -15.35
N ALA A 423 20.52 -16.71 -15.43
CA ALA A 423 19.06 -16.56 -15.34
C ALA A 423 18.32 -17.42 -16.37
N ALA A 424 17.35 -18.23 -15.91
CA ALA A 424 16.58 -19.12 -16.78
C ALA A 424 15.66 -18.40 -17.77
N PHE A 425 15.22 -17.18 -17.42
CA PHE A 425 14.34 -16.37 -18.25
C PHE A 425 15.14 -15.32 -19.01
N GLY A 426 14.90 -15.23 -20.32
CA GLY A 426 15.33 -14.10 -21.15
C GLY A 426 14.23 -13.06 -21.34
N VAL A 427 12.96 -13.45 -21.23
CA VAL A 427 11.81 -12.56 -21.42
C VAL A 427 11.04 -12.39 -20.11
N VAL A 428 10.65 -11.14 -19.80
CA VAL A 428 9.80 -10.79 -18.67
C VAL A 428 8.62 -9.97 -19.18
N VAL A 429 7.40 -10.30 -18.78
CA VAL A 429 6.17 -9.65 -19.25
C VAL A 429 5.29 -9.26 -18.07
N PHE A 430 5.00 -7.97 -17.92
CA PHE A 430 4.04 -7.46 -16.92
C PHE A 430 2.63 -7.41 -17.52
N LEU A 431 1.78 -8.35 -17.09
CA LEU A 431 0.35 -8.41 -17.48
C LEU A 431 -0.54 -7.50 -16.64
N ALA A 432 -0.06 -7.08 -15.47
CA ALA A 432 -0.72 -6.13 -14.59
C ALA A 432 0.31 -5.20 -13.95
N ARG A 433 -0.12 -4.01 -13.53
CA ARG A 433 0.73 -3.09 -12.77
C ARG A 433 0.98 -3.66 -11.38
N PRO A 434 2.22 -3.63 -10.86
CA PRO A 434 2.52 -3.97 -9.46
C PRO A 434 2.00 -2.93 -8.45
N PHE A 435 0.79 -2.40 -8.65
CA PHE A 435 0.27 -1.28 -7.89
C PHE A 435 -0.15 -1.72 -6.46
N PRO A 436 0.09 -0.89 -5.42
CA PRO A 436 -0.40 -1.17 -4.09
C PRO A 436 -1.91 -1.41 -4.08
N VAL A 437 -2.36 -2.37 -3.27
CA VAL A 437 -3.79 -2.62 -3.09
C VAL A 437 -4.41 -1.40 -2.40
N PRO A 438 -5.57 -0.90 -2.86
CA PRO A 438 -6.28 0.15 -2.14
C PRO A 438 -6.53 -0.24 -0.69
N ASN A 439 -6.30 0.70 0.22
CA ASN A 439 -6.39 0.51 1.66
C ASN A 439 -5.51 -0.65 2.15
N ASP A 440 -4.25 -0.72 1.72
CA ASP A 440 -3.22 -1.60 2.29
C ASP A 440 -2.58 -0.92 3.52
N PRO A 441 -2.63 -1.52 4.72
CA PRO A 441 -2.10 -0.87 5.92
C PRO A 441 -0.57 -0.76 5.87
N LEU A 442 0.10 -1.64 5.12
CA LEU A 442 1.55 -1.61 4.98
C LEU A 442 2.03 -0.40 4.19
N LEU A 443 1.22 0.11 3.25
CA LEU A 443 1.52 1.34 2.52
C LEU A 443 1.51 2.54 3.46
N LEU A 444 0.46 2.65 4.28
CA LEU A 444 0.30 3.68 5.31
C LEU A 444 1.46 3.64 6.31
N ILE A 445 1.78 2.45 6.83
CA ILE A 445 2.90 2.25 7.76
C ILE A 445 4.22 2.63 7.10
N GLY A 446 4.41 2.33 5.81
CA GLY A 446 5.58 2.74 5.03
C GLY A 446 5.74 4.25 4.99
N PHE A 447 4.69 4.98 4.62
CA PHE A 447 4.69 6.45 4.61
C PHE A 447 5.01 7.04 5.99
N MET A 448 4.39 6.50 7.05
CA MET A 448 4.61 6.98 8.41
C MET A 448 6.04 6.71 8.90
N ASN A 449 6.62 5.55 8.59
CA ASN A 449 8.00 5.24 8.94
C ASN A 449 8.99 6.17 8.23
N ALA A 450 8.79 6.41 6.93
CA ALA A 450 9.63 7.32 6.17
C ALA A 450 9.51 8.76 6.71
N TRP A 451 8.29 9.26 6.86
CA TRP A 451 8.02 10.59 7.42
C TRP A 451 8.65 10.77 8.81
N ALA A 452 8.54 9.77 9.68
CA ALA A 452 9.02 9.86 11.05
C ALA A 452 10.52 10.13 11.14
N LEU A 453 11.30 9.56 10.22
CA LEU A 453 12.75 9.76 10.13
C LEU A 453 13.11 11.08 9.42
N ASP A 454 12.41 11.41 8.33
CA ASP A 454 12.57 12.68 7.61
C ASP A 454 12.31 13.89 8.52
N ALA A 455 11.30 13.79 9.39
CA ALA A 455 10.90 14.85 10.30
C ALA A 455 11.98 15.18 11.34
N LEU A 456 12.87 14.23 11.63
CA LEU A 456 13.98 14.38 12.58
C LEU A 456 15.30 14.73 11.89
N ASN A 457 15.40 14.59 10.57
CA ASN A 457 16.60 14.92 9.82
C ASN A 457 16.67 16.44 9.54
N SER A 458 17.61 17.16 10.15
CA SER A 458 17.72 18.62 10.01
C SER A 458 18.05 19.11 8.59
N GLU A 459 18.59 18.26 7.73
CA GLU A 459 18.89 18.60 6.34
C GLU A 459 17.69 18.40 5.42
N HIS A 460 16.64 17.71 5.90
CA HIS A 460 15.50 17.35 5.08
C HIS A 460 14.44 18.49 5.02
N PRO A 461 13.77 18.71 3.87
CA PRO A 461 12.65 19.65 3.74
C PRO A 461 11.56 19.51 4.80
N ARG A 462 11.30 18.27 5.27
CA ARG A 462 10.27 17.95 6.26
C ARG A 462 10.72 18.12 7.72
N TYR A 463 11.92 18.61 8.00
CA TYR A 463 12.38 18.82 9.39
C TYR A 463 11.40 19.71 10.16
N VAL A 464 10.85 19.20 11.26
CA VAL A 464 9.73 19.86 11.96
C VAL A 464 10.17 20.90 13.00
N PHE A 465 11.47 20.99 13.31
CA PHE A 465 12.02 21.88 14.34
C PHE A 465 12.90 23.01 13.77
N ARG A 466 12.61 23.46 12.54
CA ARG A 466 13.40 24.52 11.86
C ARG A 466 13.43 25.82 12.65
N GLU A 467 12.27 26.26 13.14
CA GLU A 467 12.08 27.57 13.79
C GLU A 467 12.55 27.56 15.25
N GLU A 468 12.51 26.40 15.92
CA GLU A 468 12.79 26.30 17.36
C GLU A 468 14.26 26.12 17.71
N ARG A 469 15.15 25.86 16.75
CA ARG A 469 16.60 25.71 17.03
C ARG A 469 17.18 26.92 17.75
N GLU A 470 16.60 28.10 17.56
CA GLU A 470 17.06 29.36 18.13
C GLU A 470 16.53 29.60 19.56
N ASN A 471 15.49 28.88 19.99
CA ASN A 471 14.71 29.20 21.20
C ASN A 471 14.87 28.22 22.38
N ASN A 472 15.81 27.26 22.32
CA ASN A 472 16.04 26.25 23.37
C ASN A 472 14.74 25.60 23.93
N PRO A 473 13.91 24.98 23.08
CA PRO A 473 12.62 24.41 23.49
C PRO A 473 12.80 23.22 24.45
N SER A 474 11.84 23.03 25.36
CA SER A 474 11.76 21.80 26.17
C SER A 474 11.52 20.56 25.30
N LEU A 475 11.96 19.38 25.76
CA LEU A 475 11.64 18.11 25.11
C LEU A 475 10.14 17.84 25.01
N ALA A 476 9.36 18.28 26.01
CA ALA A 476 7.91 18.14 26.01
C ALA A 476 7.26 18.95 24.87
N SER A 477 7.69 20.20 24.66
CA SER A 477 7.21 21.04 23.57
C SER A 477 7.60 20.49 22.19
N LEU A 478 8.83 20.01 22.04
CA LEU A 478 9.28 19.34 20.81
C LEU A 478 8.44 18.09 20.52
N GLY A 479 8.21 17.25 21.53
CA GLY A 479 7.40 16.05 21.42
C GLY A 479 5.93 16.36 21.06
N LYS A 480 5.34 17.43 21.59
CA LYS A 480 4.00 17.89 21.22
C LYS A 480 3.96 18.31 19.75
N LYS A 481 4.92 19.14 19.30
CA LYS A 481 5.01 19.60 17.90
C LYS A 481 5.19 18.44 16.93
N TYR A 482 6.09 17.51 17.23
CA TYR A 482 6.32 16.31 16.42
C TYR A 482 5.04 15.49 16.22
N ARG A 483 4.30 15.21 17.30
CA ARG A 483 3.04 14.45 17.23
C ARG A 483 1.95 15.22 16.48
N THR A 484 1.87 16.54 16.62
CA THR A 484 0.94 17.37 15.84
C THR A 484 1.22 17.26 14.34
N HIS A 485 2.49 17.39 13.91
CA HIS A 485 2.84 17.22 12.50
C HIS A 485 2.61 15.79 12.02
N ALA A 486 2.87 14.78 12.86
CA ALA A 486 2.59 13.38 12.54
C ALA A 486 1.11 13.14 12.28
N LYS A 487 0.24 13.66 13.16
CA LYS A 487 -1.22 13.59 13.02
C LYS A 487 -1.68 14.25 11.73
N ASN A 488 -1.22 15.48 11.46
CA ASN A 488 -1.59 16.20 10.23
C ASN A 488 -1.12 15.46 8.96
N TYR A 489 0.06 14.85 8.98
CA TYR A 489 0.54 14.05 7.87
C TYR A 489 -0.29 12.77 7.69
N TYR A 490 -0.61 12.10 8.79
CA TYR A 490 -1.47 10.92 8.81
C TYR A 490 -2.88 11.21 8.26
N ASP A 491 -3.54 12.26 8.73
CA ASP A 491 -4.88 12.65 8.28
C ASP A 491 -4.88 12.96 6.77
N LYS A 492 -3.80 13.59 6.27
CA LYS A 492 -3.60 13.85 4.83
C LYS A 492 -3.48 12.55 4.01
N ILE A 493 -2.68 11.57 4.43
CA ILE A 493 -2.46 10.34 3.64
C ILE A 493 -3.66 9.38 3.68
N MET A 494 -4.47 9.45 4.73
CA MET A 494 -5.64 8.60 4.92
C MET A 494 -6.82 9.01 4.05
N GLY A 495 -6.98 10.31 3.78
CA GLY A 495 -8.07 10.82 2.93
C GLY A 495 -7.82 10.68 1.42
N LEU A 496 -6.71 10.07 0.99
CA LEU A 496 -6.30 10.10 -0.41
C LEU A 496 -6.74 8.87 -1.23
N PRO A 497 -7.26 9.08 -2.45
CA PRO A 497 -7.62 7.98 -3.33
C PRO A 497 -6.37 7.23 -3.81
N ILE A 498 -6.32 5.91 -3.62
CA ILE A 498 -5.27 5.04 -4.18
C ILE A 498 -5.60 4.71 -5.66
N GLN A 499 -6.01 5.73 -6.41
CA GLN A 499 -6.11 5.68 -7.87
C GLN A 499 -4.96 6.51 -8.42
N TYR A 500 -4.06 5.90 -9.20
CA TYR A 500 -2.84 6.55 -9.65
C TYR A 500 -3.05 7.95 -10.25
N SER A 501 -4.05 8.11 -11.13
CA SER A 501 -4.37 9.39 -11.78
C SER A 501 -4.92 10.47 -10.83
N LYS A 502 -5.30 10.11 -9.61
CA LYS A 502 -5.79 11.01 -8.57
C LYS A 502 -4.76 11.27 -7.45
N LEU A 503 -3.58 10.65 -7.53
CA LEU A 503 -2.54 10.85 -6.53
C LEU A 503 -2.03 12.30 -6.55
N THR A 504 -1.78 12.85 -5.38
CA THR A 504 -1.18 14.16 -5.20
C THR A 504 0.31 14.15 -5.58
N ALA A 505 0.77 15.30 -6.09
CA ALA A 505 2.18 15.59 -6.33
C ALA A 505 2.49 17.01 -5.85
N THR A 506 2.27 17.26 -4.57
CA THR A 506 2.61 18.54 -3.93
C THR A 506 3.98 18.42 -3.25
N SER A 507 4.64 19.56 -2.99
CA SER A 507 5.94 19.58 -2.30
C SER A 507 5.91 18.93 -0.91
N GLU A 508 4.77 18.99 -0.22
CA GLU A 508 4.59 18.36 1.09
C GLU A 508 4.30 16.85 0.98
N LEU A 509 3.53 16.44 -0.05
CA LEU A 509 3.05 15.07 -0.22
C LEU A 509 3.04 14.66 -1.71
N ASP A 510 4.18 14.17 -2.17
CA ASP A 510 4.36 13.60 -3.51
C ASP A 510 4.22 12.07 -3.51
N MET A 511 2.99 11.60 -3.30
CA MET A 511 2.68 10.16 -3.34
C MET A 511 2.93 9.56 -4.72
N ARG A 512 2.81 10.37 -5.78
CA ARG A 512 3.05 9.89 -7.14
C ARG A 512 4.52 9.52 -7.33
N SER A 513 5.44 10.40 -6.94
CA SER A 513 6.87 10.13 -6.96
C SER A 513 7.23 8.94 -6.08
N ASP A 514 6.69 8.85 -4.87
CA ASP A 514 6.93 7.72 -3.96
C ASP A 514 6.50 6.39 -4.58
N ILE A 515 5.26 6.31 -5.09
CA ILE A 515 4.72 5.11 -5.72
C ILE A 515 5.51 4.78 -6.99
N ALA A 516 5.82 5.76 -7.83
CA ALA A 516 6.64 5.53 -9.03
C ALA A 516 8.04 4.99 -8.68
N SER A 517 8.71 5.57 -7.69
CA SER A 517 10.03 5.09 -7.25
C SER A 517 9.95 3.70 -6.61
N THR A 518 8.91 3.45 -5.81
CA THR A 518 8.64 2.13 -5.23
C THR A 518 8.44 1.07 -6.32
N LEU A 519 7.72 1.40 -7.39
CA LEU A 519 7.48 0.52 -8.53
C LEU A 519 8.74 0.32 -9.38
N ARG A 520 9.55 1.37 -9.57
CA ARG A 520 10.87 1.27 -10.20
C ARG A 520 11.75 0.25 -9.49
N VAL A 521 11.79 0.29 -8.16
CA VAL A 521 12.53 -0.70 -7.35
C VAL A 521 11.99 -2.10 -7.55
N MET A 522 10.67 -2.30 -7.49
CA MET A 522 10.06 -3.62 -7.67
C MET A 522 10.38 -4.21 -9.05
N ILE A 523 10.25 -3.42 -10.12
CA ILE A 523 10.62 -3.85 -11.47
C ILE A 523 12.11 -4.17 -11.53
N THR A 524 12.97 -3.34 -10.95
CA THR A 524 14.43 -3.59 -10.89
C THR A 524 14.74 -4.89 -10.14
N GLN A 525 14.04 -5.20 -9.04
CA GLN A 525 14.25 -6.44 -8.30
C GLN A 525 13.87 -7.67 -9.14
N VAL A 526 12.77 -7.59 -9.89
CA VAL A 526 12.35 -8.67 -10.79
C VAL A 526 13.31 -8.83 -11.97
N VAL A 527 13.66 -7.72 -12.64
CA VAL A 527 14.66 -7.72 -13.72
C VAL A 527 16.02 -8.21 -13.22
N GLY A 528 16.39 -7.87 -11.98
CA GLY A 528 17.56 -8.38 -11.27
C GLY A 528 17.64 -9.91 -11.22
N ARG A 529 16.49 -10.60 -11.28
CA ARG A 529 16.42 -12.06 -11.38
C ARG A 529 16.70 -12.57 -12.79
N ALA A 530 16.33 -11.79 -13.81
CA ALA A 530 16.51 -12.11 -15.23
C ALA A 530 17.92 -11.79 -15.76
N VAL A 531 18.73 -11.01 -15.02
CA VAL A 531 20.11 -10.64 -15.40
C VAL A 531 21.20 -11.38 -14.63
N ARG A 532 20.83 -12.35 -13.78
CA ARG A 532 21.80 -13.14 -13.02
C ARG A 532 22.76 -13.86 -13.96
N GLY A 533 24.06 -13.74 -13.66
CA GLY A 533 25.12 -14.26 -14.53
C GLY A 533 25.56 -13.28 -15.63
N GLY A 534 25.18 -12.00 -15.55
CA GLY A 534 25.65 -10.97 -16.49
C GLY A 534 24.95 -10.97 -17.85
N VAL A 535 23.75 -11.53 -17.91
CA VAL A 535 23.02 -11.78 -19.17
C VAL A 535 21.92 -10.73 -19.40
N SER A 536 21.61 -10.45 -20.66
CA SER A 536 20.61 -9.44 -21.07
C SER A 536 19.17 -9.91 -20.90
N PHE A 537 18.21 -8.98 -20.82
CA PHE A 537 16.78 -9.28 -20.65
C PHE A 537 15.90 -8.50 -21.62
N HIS A 538 14.75 -9.05 -21.97
CA HIS A 538 13.73 -8.39 -22.76
C HIS A 538 12.45 -8.22 -21.94
N LEU A 539 12.06 -6.98 -21.67
CA LEU A 539 10.94 -6.61 -20.81
C LEU A 539 9.78 -6.02 -21.59
N TYR A 540 8.57 -6.53 -21.36
CA TYR A 540 7.35 -6.08 -22.01
C TYR A 540 6.28 -5.65 -21.00
N PHE A 541 5.68 -4.49 -21.24
CA PHE A 541 4.49 -4.02 -20.54
C PHE A 541 3.29 -4.13 -21.48
N VAL A 542 2.26 -4.89 -21.10
CA VAL A 542 1.10 -5.18 -21.98
C VAL A 542 -0.23 -4.65 -21.46
N ASP A 543 -0.33 -4.33 -20.17
CA ASP A 543 -1.51 -3.68 -19.60
C ASP A 543 -1.56 -2.22 -20.06
N SER A 544 -2.64 -1.81 -20.73
CA SER A 544 -2.79 -0.44 -21.19
C SER A 544 -2.78 0.60 -20.07
N ALA A 545 -3.07 0.19 -18.82
CA ALA A 545 -3.03 1.06 -17.66
C ALA A 545 -1.64 1.65 -17.35
N PHE A 546 -0.57 1.10 -17.94
CA PHE A 546 0.80 1.61 -17.80
C PHE A 546 1.00 2.97 -18.49
N ALA A 547 0.48 3.13 -19.70
CA ALA A 547 0.50 4.37 -20.49
C ALA A 547 -0.81 4.49 -21.30
N PRO A 548 -1.91 4.94 -20.65
CA PRO A 548 -3.26 4.82 -21.20
C PRO A 548 -3.47 5.59 -22.50
N LYS A 549 -2.90 6.79 -22.64
CA LYS A 549 -3.12 7.61 -23.84
C LYS A 549 -2.33 7.07 -25.02
N THR A 550 -1.10 6.64 -24.79
CA THR A 550 -0.28 5.92 -25.78
C THR A 550 -1.00 4.66 -26.27
N ALA A 551 -1.56 3.86 -25.35
CA ALA A 551 -2.29 2.65 -25.71
C ALA A 551 -3.50 2.95 -26.60
N GLN A 552 -4.26 3.99 -26.26
CA GLN A 552 -5.40 4.43 -27.05
C GLN A 552 -4.99 4.79 -28.48
N ARG A 553 -3.96 5.62 -28.65
CA ARG A 553 -3.49 6.06 -29.98
C ARG A 553 -3.05 4.93 -30.87
N ARG A 554 -2.28 3.99 -30.31
CA ARG A 554 -1.76 2.84 -31.06
C ARG A 554 -2.87 1.97 -31.64
N ILE A 555 -4.05 1.98 -31.04
CA ILE A 555 -5.20 1.16 -31.44
C ILE A 555 -6.21 1.95 -32.27
N SER A 556 -6.59 3.15 -31.84
CA SER A 556 -7.63 3.94 -32.51
C SER A 556 -7.13 4.75 -33.70
N GLY A 557 -5.81 4.93 -33.84
CA GLY A 557 -5.23 5.80 -34.87
C GLY A 557 -5.56 7.30 -34.69
N MET A 558 -6.22 7.68 -33.59
CA MET A 558 -6.64 9.06 -33.34
C MET A 558 -5.45 9.92 -32.90
N THR A 559 -5.08 10.88 -33.74
CA THR A 559 -3.97 11.82 -33.52
C THR A 559 -4.29 12.96 -32.54
N ASP A 560 -5.56 13.18 -32.21
CA ASP A 560 -6.02 14.33 -31.41
C ASP A 560 -5.98 14.12 -29.88
N SER A 561 -5.42 13.01 -29.41
CA SER A 561 -5.37 12.70 -27.98
C SER A 561 -4.05 13.15 -27.35
N SER A 562 -4.14 13.96 -26.29
CA SER A 562 -3.01 14.48 -25.49
C SER A 562 -1.94 13.43 -25.14
N TYR A 563 -0.67 13.84 -25.02
CA TYR A 563 0.45 12.96 -24.63
C TYR A 563 0.30 12.41 -23.22
N ASP A 564 0.91 11.24 -22.99
CA ASP A 564 1.08 10.75 -21.63
C ASP A 564 2.01 11.68 -20.85
N SER A 565 1.67 11.89 -19.59
CA SER A 565 2.43 12.66 -18.61
C SER A 565 2.56 11.82 -17.34
N ALA A 566 3.43 12.20 -16.41
CA ALA A 566 3.52 11.50 -15.12
C ALA A 566 2.17 11.37 -14.41
N ALA A 567 1.28 12.36 -14.57
CA ALA A 567 -0.06 12.33 -13.98
C ALA A 567 -1.00 11.29 -14.61
N SER A 568 -0.84 10.96 -15.90
CA SER A 568 -1.68 9.99 -16.61
C SER A 568 -1.06 8.61 -16.75
N SER A 569 0.28 8.52 -16.80
CA SER A 569 1.05 7.33 -17.11
C SER A 569 2.01 6.99 -15.99
N LEU A 570 1.94 5.74 -15.56
CA LEU A 570 2.86 5.20 -14.56
C LEU A 570 4.26 5.03 -15.18
N LEU A 571 4.36 4.62 -16.45
CA LEU A 571 5.67 4.47 -17.10
C LEU A 571 6.40 5.79 -17.20
N VAL A 572 5.68 6.88 -17.53
CA VAL A 572 6.28 8.21 -17.59
C VAL A 572 6.79 8.64 -16.22
N ALA A 573 6.04 8.42 -15.13
CA ALA A 573 6.53 8.78 -13.81
C ALA A 573 7.70 7.91 -13.33
N ILE A 574 7.74 6.61 -13.66
CA ILE A 574 8.89 5.75 -13.36
C ILE A 574 10.12 6.26 -14.13
N ALA A 575 9.95 6.67 -15.40
CA ALA A 575 11.02 7.25 -16.20
C ALA A 575 11.49 8.60 -15.64
N ASP A 576 10.57 9.47 -15.19
CA ASP A 576 10.92 10.73 -14.50
C ASP A 576 11.74 10.46 -13.23
N GLU A 577 11.37 9.45 -12.43
CA GLU A 577 12.16 9.04 -11.27
C GLU A 577 13.54 8.51 -11.67
N ALA A 578 13.64 7.74 -12.75
CA ALA A 578 14.94 7.26 -13.25
C ALA A 578 15.84 8.44 -13.67
N MET A 579 15.28 9.43 -14.36
CA MET A 579 16.01 10.61 -14.82
C MET A 579 16.58 11.45 -13.68
N LYS A 580 15.90 11.55 -12.54
CA LYS A 580 16.39 12.27 -11.35
C LYS A 580 17.72 11.73 -10.80
N TYR A 581 18.01 10.45 -11.02
CA TYR A 581 19.17 9.77 -10.43
C TYR A 581 20.20 9.27 -11.44
N LYS A 582 20.04 9.60 -12.73
CA LYS A 582 20.91 9.08 -13.80
C LYS A 582 22.39 9.45 -13.59
N ASP A 583 22.65 10.67 -13.14
CA ASP A 583 24.00 11.24 -12.95
C ASP A 583 24.54 11.00 -11.53
N ASN A 584 23.73 10.43 -10.64
CA ASN A 584 24.18 10.09 -9.29
C ASN A 584 24.96 8.77 -9.31
N SER A 585 26.17 8.76 -8.73
CA SER A 585 27.05 7.58 -8.75
C SER A 585 26.47 6.34 -8.07
N VAL A 586 25.67 6.51 -7.01
CA VAL A 586 24.98 5.41 -6.31
C VAL A 586 23.76 4.97 -7.11
N GLY A 587 22.91 5.92 -7.53
CA GLY A 587 21.73 5.64 -8.34
C GLY A 587 22.07 4.91 -9.63
N SER A 588 23.07 5.40 -10.36
CA SER A 588 23.57 4.81 -11.59
C SER A 588 24.11 3.39 -11.35
N ALA A 589 24.91 3.18 -10.29
CA ALA A 589 25.44 1.85 -10.00
C ALA A 589 24.35 0.80 -9.68
N LEU A 590 23.24 1.22 -9.06
CA LEU A 590 22.16 0.31 -8.67
C LEU A 590 21.13 0.07 -9.79
N TYR A 591 20.81 1.09 -10.58
CA TYR A 591 19.62 1.05 -11.46
C TYR A 591 19.90 1.25 -12.95
N LYS A 592 21.09 1.75 -13.34
CA LYS A 592 21.43 2.01 -14.76
C LYS A 592 21.10 0.86 -15.71
N PRO A 593 21.35 -0.42 -15.37
CA PRO A 593 21.03 -1.53 -16.26
C PRO A 593 19.55 -1.62 -16.67
N PHE A 594 18.63 -1.26 -15.78
CA PHE A 594 17.19 -1.20 -16.10
C PHE A 594 16.77 0.19 -16.60
N ASP A 595 17.25 1.25 -15.94
CA ASP A 595 16.84 2.62 -16.29
C ASP A 595 17.17 2.98 -17.73
N LYS A 596 18.32 2.54 -18.26
CA LYS A 596 18.70 2.86 -19.63
C LYS A 596 17.71 2.27 -20.64
N SER A 597 17.34 1.00 -20.50
CA SER A 597 16.37 0.37 -21.40
C SER A 597 14.97 0.94 -21.22
N LEU A 598 14.58 1.32 -19.99
CA LEU A 598 13.33 2.00 -19.70
C LEU A 598 13.27 3.40 -20.33
N ILE A 599 14.35 4.18 -20.26
CA ILE A 599 14.42 5.53 -20.81
C ILE A 599 14.43 5.47 -22.34
N ALA A 600 15.17 4.54 -22.95
CA ALA A 600 15.14 4.31 -24.40
C ALA A 600 13.75 3.94 -24.91
N MET A 601 12.94 3.27 -24.08
CA MET A 601 11.55 2.97 -24.41
C MET A 601 10.67 4.24 -24.55
N MET A 602 11.02 5.34 -23.87
CA MET A 602 10.31 6.62 -23.98
C MET A 602 10.62 7.24 -25.35
N GLY A 603 9.59 7.53 -26.15
CA GLY A 603 9.73 7.97 -27.54
C GLY A 603 9.68 6.82 -28.56
N ASP A 604 10.28 5.67 -28.27
CA ASP A 604 10.18 4.49 -29.14
C ASP A 604 8.82 3.80 -29.03
N SER A 605 8.35 3.61 -27.80
CA SER A 605 7.10 2.90 -27.54
C SER A 605 6.10 3.55 -26.61
N VAL A 606 6.50 4.62 -25.93
CA VAL A 606 5.60 5.48 -25.14
C VAL A 606 5.65 6.91 -25.68
N ASP A 607 4.50 7.44 -26.05
CA ASP A 607 4.44 8.76 -26.66
C ASP A 607 4.42 9.87 -25.59
N VAL A 608 5.53 10.58 -25.48
CA VAL A 608 5.73 11.70 -24.55
C VAL A 608 5.93 13.01 -25.30
N LYS A 609 5.63 14.14 -24.65
CA LYS A 609 5.69 15.47 -25.30
C LYS A 609 7.13 15.93 -25.58
N ASP A 610 8.07 15.60 -24.70
CA ASP A 610 9.48 16.00 -24.81
C ASP A 610 10.35 14.73 -24.82
N THR A 611 10.61 14.20 -26.01
CA THR A 611 11.47 13.02 -26.19
C THR A 611 12.93 13.32 -25.88
N ASN A 612 13.37 14.57 -26.04
CA ASN A 612 14.76 14.98 -25.83
C ASN A 612 15.15 14.95 -24.35
N TYR A 613 14.16 15.07 -23.46
CA TYR A 613 14.36 14.88 -22.04
C TYR A 613 14.84 13.45 -21.70
N TYR A 614 14.39 12.44 -22.45
CA TYR A 614 14.65 11.03 -22.17
C TYR A 614 15.88 10.50 -22.90
N HIS A 615 17.04 11.05 -22.55
CA HIS A 615 18.33 10.62 -23.08
C HIS A 615 19.32 10.22 -21.98
N TYR A 616 19.96 9.07 -22.22
CA TYR A 616 21.05 8.50 -21.43
C TYR A 616 22.29 8.53 -22.33
N GLU A 617 23.32 9.30 -21.96
CA GLU A 617 24.61 9.29 -22.67
C GLU A 617 25.35 7.95 -22.48
#